data_AF-A5DP18-F1
#
_entry.id   AF-A5DP18-F1
#
_cell.length_a   1.000
_cell.length_b   1.000
_cell.length_c   1.000
_cell.angle_alpha   90.00
_cell.angle_beta   90.00
_cell.angle_gamma   90.00
#
_symmetry.space_group_name_H-M   'P 1'
#
loop_
_entity.id
_entity.type
_entity.pdbx_description
1 polymer ?
#
loop_
_entity_poly.entity_id
_entity_poly.type
_entity_poly.pdbx_seq_one_letter_code
_entity_poly.pdbx_strand_id
1 'polypeptide(L)'
;MTSVTLWSGYYIGNSKFSDKALILSGLLQYATGKFLSSVFPRFMPLSKPLWTPSFVLITNSISIFKGMLLKKCLAYAPAIVANSLAAVGRQSLEVYFIGEITFLLLKFNNGAGTSIWNMAEHLLTKYMPANLANAALLVLFDMFLVGSALACSKWNLRLRL
;
A
#
# COMPACT_ATOMS: atom_id res chain seq x y z
N MET A 1 -1.94 -9.58 -1.42
CA MET A 1 -0.62 -8.97 -1.15
C MET A 1 -0.67 -8.04 0.07
N THR A 2 -1.67 -7.16 0.14
CA THR A 2 -1.89 -6.18 1.22
C THR A 2 -1.83 -6.77 2.64
N SER A 3 -2.39 -7.96 2.87
CA SER A 3 -2.35 -8.62 4.18
C SER A 3 -0.93 -9.00 4.65
N VAL A 4 -0.09 -9.54 3.76
CA VAL A 4 1.30 -9.92 4.08
C VAL A 4 2.17 -8.68 4.32
N THR A 5 1.97 -7.62 3.54
CA THR A 5 2.63 -6.32 3.74
C THR A 5 2.18 -5.62 5.03
N LEU A 6 0.89 -5.73 5.40
CA LEU A 6 0.37 -5.16 6.66
C LEU A 6 0.90 -5.94 7.87
N TRP A 7 0.89 -7.27 7.82
CA TRP A 7 1.41 -8.11 8.89
C TRP A 7 2.91 -7.93 9.09
N SER A 8 3.70 -7.92 8.01
CA SER A 8 5.13 -7.63 8.08
C SER A 8 5.40 -6.22 8.59
N GLY A 9 4.70 -5.21 8.08
CA GLY A 9 4.81 -3.84 8.54
C GLY A 9 4.49 -3.69 10.03
N TYR A 10 3.43 -4.34 10.52
CA TYR A 10 3.06 -4.36 11.93
C TYR A 10 4.13 -5.05 12.79
N TYR A 11 4.60 -6.21 12.36
CA TYR A 11 5.66 -6.96 13.05
C TYR A 11 6.94 -6.12 13.16
N ILE A 12 7.36 -5.47 12.07
CA ILE A 12 8.55 -4.62 12.03
C ILE A 12 8.37 -3.38 12.90
N GLY A 13 7.21 -2.73 12.84
CA GLY A 13 6.90 -1.54 13.63
C GLY A 13 6.90 -1.79 15.14
N ASN A 14 6.50 -3.00 15.56
CA ASN A 14 6.52 -3.41 16.97
C ASN A 14 7.83 -4.07 17.41
N SER A 15 8.65 -4.52 16.46
CA SER A 15 9.92 -5.14 16.76
C SER A 15 10.94 -4.09 17.21
N LYS A 16 11.65 -4.37 18.30
CA LYS A 16 12.77 -3.54 18.78
C LYS A 16 14.07 -3.84 18.02
N PHE A 17 13.99 -4.25 16.75
CA PHE A 17 15.16 -4.59 15.97
C PHE A 17 15.98 -3.33 15.66
N SER A 18 17.30 -3.47 15.73
CA SER A 18 18.21 -2.43 15.25
C SER A 18 18.14 -2.34 13.72
N ASP A 19 18.42 -1.15 13.17
CA ASP A 19 18.43 -0.93 11.72
C ASP A 19 19.35 -1.93 10.99
N LYS A 20 20.48 -2.29 11.61
CA LYS A 20 21.41 -3.30 11.07
C LYS A 20 20.78 -4.69 10.99
N ALA A 21 20.03 -5.09 12.01
CA ALA A 21 19.33 -6.37 12.04
C ALA A 21 18.21 -6.42 10.99
N LEU A 22 17.48 -5.32 10.79
CA LEU A 22 16.44 -5.22 9.77
C LEU A 22 17.03 -5.32 8.35
N ILE A 23 18.13 -4.62 8.06
CA ILE A 23 18.82 -4.71 6.77
C ILE A 23 19.29 -6.15 6.52
N LEU A 24 19.95 -6.76 7.50
CA LEU A 24 20.44 -8.13 7.37
C LEU A 24 19.29 -9.11 7.14
N SER A 25 18.20 -9.00 7.91
CA SER A 25 17.00 -9.83 7.74
C SER A 25 16.36 -9.64 6.36
N GLY A 26 16.21 -8.39 5.90
CA GLY A 26 15.66 -8.09 4.57
C GLY A 26 16.51 -8.65 3.43
N LEU A 27 17.84 -8.58 3.55
CA LEU A 27 18.78 -9.16 2.59
C LEU A 27 18.73 -10.69 2.60
N LEU A 28 18.73 -11.31 3.78
CA LEU A 28 18.65 -12.77 3.92
C LEU A 28 17.33 -13.32 3.37
N GLN A 29 16.21 -12.66 3.64
CA GLN A 29 14.91 -13.06 3.08
C GLN A 29 14.91 -12.91 1.56
N TYR A 30 15.47 -11.83 1.01
CA TYR A 30 15.59 -11.64 -0.43
C TYR A 30 16.42 -12.75 -1.08
N ALA A 31 17.63 -12.98 -0.56
CA ALA A 31 18.56 -13.98 -1.06
C ALA A 31 17.96 -15.38 -0.98
N THR A 32 17.32 -15.72 0.14
CA THR A 32 16.66 -17.01 0.34
C THR A 32 15.48 -17.19 -0.60
N GLY A 33 14.63 -16.18 -0.75
CA GLY A 33 13.50 -16.24 -1.67
C GLY A 33 13.94 -16.39 -3.13
N LYS A 34 15.00 -15.68 -3.54
CA LYS A 34 15.62 -15.84 -4.86
C LYS A 34 16.20 -17.23 -5.04
N PHE A 35 17.00 -17.70 -4.09
CA PHE A 35 17.60 -19.04 -4.12
C PHE A 35 16.54 -20.13 -4.24
N LEU A 36 15.49 -20.10 -3.43
CA LEU A 36 14.38 -21.06 -3.50
C LEU A 36 13.67 -21.04 -4.85
N SER A 37 13.45 -19.85 -5.42
CA SER A 37 12.83 -19.73 -6.75
C SER A 37 13.72 -20.25 -7.88
N SER A 38 15.04 -20.19 -7.71
CA SER A 38 16.02 -20.65 -8.70
C SER A 38 16.26 -22.16 -8.61
N VAL A 39 16.35 -22.72 -7.41
CA VAL A 39 16.62 -24.16 -7.18
C VAL A 39 15.36 -25.00 -7.36
N PHE A 40 14.21 -24.51 -6.90
CA PHE A 40 12.94 -25.23 -6.97
C PHE A 40 11.87 -24.46 -7.77
N PRO A 41 12.13 -24.12 -9.05
CA PRO A 41 11.25 -23.25 -9.83
C PRO A 41 9.86 -23.86 -10.07
N ARG A 42 9.73 -25.20 -10.07
CA ARG A 42 8.43 -25.89 -10.22
C ARG A 42 7.57 -25.84 -8.95
N PHE A 43 8.20 -25.88 -7.77
CA PHE A 43 7.50 -25.95 -6.48
C PHE A 43 7.35 -24.59 -5.79
N MET A 44 8.31 -23.69 -6.01
CA MET A 44 8.34 -22.35 -5.40
C MET A 44 8.50 -21.24 -6.46
N PRO A 45 7.62 -21.19 -7.48
CA PRO A 45 7.69 -20.16 -8.50
C PRO A 45 7.39 -18.77 -7.93
N LEU A 46 8.09 -17.77 -8.45
CA LEU A 46 7.82 -16.35 -8.20
C LEU A 46 6.56 -15.86 -8.93
N SER A 47 6.19 -16.51 -10.03
CA SER A 47 5.09 -16.11 -10.91
C SER A 47 3.71 -16.43 -10.36
N LYS A 48 3.59 -17.19 -9.27
CA LYS A 48 2.31 -17.46 -8.60
C LYS A 48 2.21 -16.56 -7.36
N PRO A 49 1.53 -15.41 -7.44
CA PRO A 49 1.50 -14.37 -6.39
C PRO A 49 0.68 -14.74 -5.14
N LEU A 50 0.48 -16.03 -4.88
CA LEU A 50 -0.35 -16.53 -3.80
C LEU A 50 0.45 -17.59 -3.02
N TRP A 51 1.08 -17.12 -1.93
CA TRP A 51 1.61 -17.92 -0.82
C TRP A 51 2.85 -18.80 -1.06
N THR A 52 3.51 -18.73 -2.22
CA THR A 52 4.78 -19.45 -2.37
C THR A 52 5.83 -18.87 -1.41
N PRO A 53 6.62 -19.72 -0.71
CA PRO A 53 7.61 -19.24 0.26
C PRO A 53 8.59 -18.23 -0.34
N SER A 54 9.02 -18.45 -1.59
CA SER A 54 9.90 -17.55 -2.34
C SER A 54 9.29 -16.16 -2.55
N PHE A 55 8.02 -16.10 -2.94
CA PHE A 55 7.30 -14.84 -3.13
C PHE A 55 7.09 -14.10 -1.80
N VAL A 56 6.68 -14.82 -0.75
CA VAL A 56 6.46 -14.22 0.58
C VAL A 56 7.77 -13.64 1.13
N LEU A 57 8.89 -14.36 1.02
CA LEU A 57 10.19 -13.89 1.48
C LEU A 57 10.65 -12.63 0.73
N ILE A 58 10.49 -12.60 -0.59
CA ILE A 58 10.88 -11.43 -1.39
C ILE A 58 9.97 -10.23 -1.12
N THR A 59 8.65 -10.44 -1.00
CA THR A 59 7.72 -9.34 -0.72
C THR A 59 7.87 -8.81 0.70
N ASN A 60 8.15 -9.67 1.68
CA ASN A 60 8.46 -9.26 3.05
C ASN A 60 9.77 -8.46 3.12
N SER A 61 10.82 -8.92 2.44
CA SER A 61 12.07 -8.17 2.25
C SER A 61 11.83 -6.74 1.72
N ILE A 62 11.07 -6.61 0.64
CA ILE A 62 10.74 -5.29 0.07
C ILE A 62 9.96 -4.44 1.08
N SER A 63 9.05 -5.05 1.85
CA SER A 63 8.28 -4.37 2.89
C SER A 63 9.16 -3.85 4.02
N ILE A 64 10.18 -4.62 4.44
CA ILE A 64 11.19 -4.20 5.41
C ILE A 64 11.92 -2.95 4.91
N PHE A 65 12.45 -2.98 3.68
CA PHE A 65 13.18 -1.84 3.14
C PHE A 65 12.30 -0.60 2.98
N LYS A 66 11.06 -0.77 2.52
CA LYS A 66 10.08 0.34 2.44
C LYS A 66 9.78 0.91 3.82
N GLY A 67 9.56 0.08 4.83
CA GLY A 67 9.30 0.51 6.20
C GLY A 67 10.49 1.26 6.80
N MET A 68 11.72 0.79 6.56
CA MET A 68 12.94 1.48 6.98
C MET A 68 13.11 2.84 6.32
N LEU A 69 12.91 2.91 4.99
CA LEU A 69 12.96 4.15 4.24
C LEU A 69 11.91 5.13 4.79
N LEU A 70 10.67 4.68 4.95
CA LEU A 70 9.58 5.49 5.47
C LEU A 70 9.89 6.02 6.87
N LYS A 71 10.41 5.18 7.78
CA LYS A 71 10.83 5.59 9.13
C LYS A 71 11.88 6.71 9.10
N LYS A 72 12.87 6.62 8.20
CA LYS A 72 13.89 7.67 8.04
C LYS A 72 13.32 8.94 7.41
N CYS A 73 12.47 8.82 6.39
CA CYS A 73 11.83 9.97 5.75
C CYS A 73 10.88 10.70 6.70
N LEU A 74 10.15 9.97 7.54
CA LEU A 74 9.24 10.54 8.53
C LEU A 74 9.94 11.43 9.56
N ALA A 75 11.20 11.16 9.89
CA ALA A 75 11.98 12.02 10.80
C ALA A 75 12.18 13.44 10.27
N TYR A 76 12.13 13.62 8.95
CA TYR A 76 12.25 14.91 8.27
C TYR A 76 10.91 15.43 7.73
N ALA A 77 9.82 14.67 7.91
CA ALA A 77 8.52 15.04 7.40
C ALA A 77 7.88 16.11 8.30
N PRO A 78 7.11 17.07 7.74
CA PRO A 78 6.30 17.98 8.54
C PRO A 78 5.34 17.21 9.44
N ALA A 79 5.07 17.74 10.64
CA ALA A 79 4.20 17.11 11.63
C ALA A 79 2.81 16.74 11.06
N ILE A 80 2.28 17.56 10.14
CA ILE A 80 1.01 17.30 9.45
C ILE A 80 1.08 15.98 8.68
N VAL A 81 2.14 15.77 7.90
CA VAL A 81 2.32 14.56 7.09
C VAL A 81 2.49 13.33 7.97
N ALA A 82 3.29 13.44 9.04
CA ALA A 82 3.49 12.37 10.01
C ALA A 82 2.17 11.98 10.71
N ASN A 83 1.38 12.95 11.14
CA ASN A 83 0.08 12.74 11.78
C ASN A 83 -0.93 12.10 10.84
N SER A 84 -0.99 12.56 9.58
CA SER A 84 -1.85 11.98 8.55
C SER A 84 -1.50 10.53 8.25
N LEU A 85 -0.21 10.21 8.08
CA LEU A 85 0.25 8.84 7.86
C LEU A 85 -0.03 7.94 9.08
N ALA A 86 0.14 8.47 10.30
CA ALA A 86 -0.20 7.74 11.52
C ALA A 86 -1.71 7.46 11.62
N ALA A 87 -2.57 8.40 11.21
CA ALA A 87 -4.02 8.20 11.19
C ALA A 87 -4.42 7.09 10.19
N VAL A 88 -3.85 7.10 8.99
CA VAL A 88 -4.03 6.03 7.99
C VAL A 88 -3.58 4.68 8.53
N GLY A 89 -2.42 4.63 9.19
CA GLY A 89 -1.89 3.39 9.77
C GLY A 89 -2.76 2.81 10.89
N ARG A 90 -3.42 3.65 11.70
CA ARG A 90 -4.32 3.21 12.78
C ARG A 90 -5.67 2.70 12.28
N GLN A 91 -6.12 3.21 11.14
CA GLN A 91 -7.44 2.94 10.55
C GLN A 91 -7.29 2.22 9.20
N SER A 92 -6.26 1.39 9.07
CA SER A 92 -5.88 0.82 7.76
C SER A 92 -6.97 -0.03 7.13
N LEU A 93 -7.81 -0.66 7.95
CA LEU A 93 -8.86 -1.57 7.52
C LEU A 93 -10.10 -0.79 7.06
N GLU A 94 -10.46 0.26 7.80
CA GLU A 94 -11.51 1.22 7.49
C GLU A 94 -11.20 1.97 6.20
N VAL A 95 -9.98 2.51 6.09
CA VAL A 95 -9.51 3.22 4.89
C VAL A 95 -9.50 2.29 3.69
N TYR A 96 -9.11 1.02 3.86
CA TYR A 96 -9.16 0.02 2.81
C TYR A 96 -10.59 -0.20 2.30
N PHE A 97 -11.55 -0.45 3.20
CA PHE A 97 -12.95 -0.68 2.79
C PHE A 97 -13.59 0.57 2.18
N ILE A 98 -13.40 1.74 2.80
CA ILE A 98 -13.89 3.02 2.24
C ILE A 98 -13.29 3.24 0.86
N GLY A 99 -11.99 2.98 0.70
CA GLY A 99 -11.31 3.12 -0.58
C GLY A 99 -11.86 2.17 -1.63
N GLU A 100 -11.99 0.88 -1.31
CA GLU A 100 -12.50 -0.11 -2.26
C GLU A 100 -13.94 0.20 -2.69
N ILE A 101 -14.83 0.50 -1.74
CA ILE A 101 -16.23 0.87 -2.02
C ILE A 101 -16.28 2.14 -2.87
N THR A 102 -15.53 3.18 -2.49
CA THR A 102 -15.53 4.45 -3.22
C THR A 102 -14.97 4.27 -4.63
N PHE A 103 -13.88 3.51 -4.78
CA PHE A 103 -13.27 3.24 -6.08
C PHE A 103 -14.22 2.45 -6.98
N LEU A 104 -14.89 1.42 -6.44
CA LEU A 104 -15.91 0.68 -7.15
C LEU A 104 -17.05 1.58 -7.60
N LEU A 105 -17.55 2.48 -6.74
CA LEU A 105 -18.58 3.45 -7.10
C LEU A 105 -18.14 4.42 -8.19
N LEU A 106 -16.90 4.93 -8.11
CA LEU A 106 -16.35 5.86 -9.10
C LEU A 106 -16.12 5.20 -10.46
N LYS A 107 -15.73 3.93 -10.47
CA LYS A 107 -15.53 3.13 -11.70
C LYS A 107 -16.77 2.38 -12.15
N PHE A 108 -17.85 2.39 -11.37
CA PHE A 108 -19.08 1.73 -11.75
C PHE A 108 -19.58 2.31 -13.08
N ASN A 109 -19.85 1.41 -14.02
CA ASN A 109 -20.25 1.77 -15.37
C ASN A 109 -21.77 1.69 -15.47
N ASN A 110 -22.44 2.82 -15.66
CA ASN A 110 -23.90 2.93 -15.68
C ASN A 110 -24.51 2.44 -17.01
N GLY A 111 -24.12 1.26 -17.51
CA GLY A 111 -24.68 0.65 -18.74
C GLY A 111 -24.44 1.40 -20.05
N ALA A 112 -24.13 2.71 -19.99
CA ALA A 112 -23.88 3.61 -21.11
C ALA A 112 -22.38 3.71 -21.48
N GLY A 113 -21.51 2.93 -20.84
CA GLY A 113 -20.08 2.89 -21.15
C GLY A 113 -19.22 3.95 -20.43
N THR A 114 -19.83 4.87 -19.67
CA THR A 114 -19.14 5.98 -19.00
C THR A 114 -19.20 5.85 -17.48
N SER A 115 -18.05 5.75 -16.82
CA SER A 115 -17.90 5.87 -15.37
C SER A 115 -17.54 7.31 -14.97
N ILE A 116 -17.79 7.67 -13.70
CA ILE A 116 -17.40 8.99 -13.17
C ILE A 116 -15.89 9.18 -13.28
N TRP A 117 -15.12 8.13 -13.01
CA TRP A 117 -13.67 8.12 -13.18
C TRP A 117 -13.26 8.46 -14.61
N ASN A 118 -13.83 7.78 -15.61
CA ASN A 118 -13.50 8.00 -17.02
C ASN A 118 -13.93 9.39 -17.51
N MET A 119 -15.05 9.90 -17.00
CA MET A 119 -15.51 11.25 -17.32
C MET A 119 -14.55 12.30 -16.76
N ALA A 120 -14.11 12.16 -15.50
CA ALA A 120 -13.13 13.03 -14.89
C ALA A 120 -11.77 12.96 -15.60
N GLU A 121 -11.33 11.76 -15.98
CA GLU A 121 -10.11 11.54 -16.75
C GLU A 121 -10.20 12.26 -18.10
N HIS A 122 -11.28 12.07 -18.85
CA HIS A 122 -11.50 12.74 -20.14
C HIS A 122 -11.58 14.27 -20.01
N LEU A 123 -12.07 14.81 -18.90
CA LEU A 123 -12.07 16.25 -18.67
C LEU A 123 -10.65 16.77 -18.40
N LEU A 124 -9.87 16.05 -17.60
CA LEU A 124 -8.48 16.41 -17.29
C LEU A 124 -7.56 16.25 -18.51
N THR A 125 -7.81 15.27 -19.38
CA THR A 125 -7.01 15.08 -20.59
C THR A 125 -7.09 16.23 -21.59
N LYS A 126 -8.09 17.13 -21.45
CA LYS A 126 -8.15 18.38 -22.22
C LYS A 126 -7.02 19.35 -21.86
N TYR A 127 -6.49 19.25 -20.65
CA TYR A 127 -5.49 20.18 -20.11
C TYR A 127 -4.11 19.53 -19.89
N MET A 128 -4.04 18.20 -19.79
CA MET A 128 -2.78 17.48 -19.55
C MET A 128 -2.77 16.11 -20.25
N PRO A 129 -1.59 15.52 -20.50
CA PRO A 129 -1.47 14.16 -21.02
C PRO A 129 -2.22 13.12 -20.18
N ALA A 130 -2.76 12.07 -20.82
CA ALA A 130 -3.55 11.03 -20.16
C ALA A 130 -2.86 10.40 -18.94
N ASN A 131 -1.57 10.13 -19.02
CA ASN A 131 -0.80 9.58 -17.90
C ASN A 131 -0.77 10.53 -16.69
N LEU A 132 -0.67 11.84 -16.92
CA LEU A 132 -0.68 12.86 -15.87
C LEU A 132 -2.09 13.07 -15.32
N ALA A 133 -3.13 13.01 -16.17
CA ALA A 133 -4.51 13.05 -15.72
C ALA A 133 -4.85 11.90 -14.78
N ASN A 134 -4.45 10.67 -15.13
CA ASN A 134 -4.63 9.50 -14.28
C ASN A 134 -3.81 9.62 -12.98
N ALA A 135 -2.55 10.07 -13.05
CA ALA A 135 -1.75 10.31 -11.85
C ALA A 135 -2.38 11.36 -10.93
N ALA A 136 -2.92 12.45 -11.49
CA ALA A 136 -3.61 13.49 -10.72
C ALA A 136 -4.87 12.95 -10.04
N LEU A 137 -5.67 12.14 -10.74
CA LEU A 137 -6.85 11.48 -10.15
C LEU A 137 -6.47 10.52 -9.03
N LEU A 138 -5.39 9.75 -9.19
CA LEU A 138 -4.88 8.87 -8.15
C LEU A 138 -4.43 9.67 -6.93
N VAL A 139 -3.70 10.78 -7.12
CA VAL A 139 -3.29 11.65 -6.00
C VAL A 139 -4.50 12.25 -5.29
N LEU A 140 -5.50 12.70 -6.03
CA LEU A 140 -6.76 13.20 -5.45
C LEU A 140 -7.48 12.12 -4.64
N PHE A 141 -7.52 10.90 -5.18
CA PHE A 141 -8.11 9.75 -4.48
C PHE A 141 -7.32 9.39 -3.22
N ASP A 142 -6.00 9.35 -3.27
CA ASP A 142 -5.14 9.10 -2.11
C ASP A 142 -5.32 10.20 -1.03
N MET A 143 -5.43 11.47 -1.44
CA MET A 143 -5.74 12.56 -0.51
C MET A 143 -7.12 12.39 0.14
N PHE A 144 -8.11 11.91 -0.62
CA PHE A 144 -9.42 11.55 -0.07
C PHE A 144 -9.32 10.40 0.96
N LEU A 145 -8.49 9.38 0.70
CA LEU A 145 -8.24 8.28 1.65
C LEU A 145 -7.58 8.77 2.94
N VAL A 146 -6.62 9.69 2.84
CA VAL A 146 -6.00 10.33 4.01
C VAL A 146 -7.05 11.15 4.79
N GLY A 147 -7.89 11.91 4.10
CA GLY A 147 -8.97 12.68 4.71
C GLY A 147 -9.99 11.80 5.43
N SER A 148 -10.38 10.68 4.83
CA SER A 148 -11.28 9.70 5.44
C SER A 148 -10.64 8.98 6.62
N ALA A 149 -9.34 8.69 6.58
CA ALA A 149 -8.60 8.17 7.74
C ALA A 149 -8.64 9.14 8.93
N LEU A 150 -8.41 10.43 8.68
CA LEU A 150 -8.48 11.47 9.71
C LEU A 150 -9.88 11.60 10.28
N ALA A 151 -10.91 11.54 9.42
CA ALA A 151 -12.31 11.56 9.82
C ALA A 151 -12.68 10.35 10.70
N CYS A 152 -12.33 9.13 10.28
CA CYS A 152 -12.52 7.91 11.06
C CYS A 152 -11.79 7.98 12.41
N SER A 153 -10.56 8.50 12.42
CA SER A 153 -9.81 8.69 13.66
C SER A 153 -10.44 9.74 14.59
N LYS A 154 -11.00 10.82 14.05
CA LYS A 154 -11.66 11.87 14.83
C LYS A 154 -12.97 11.39 15.47
N TRP A 155 -13.73 10.57 14.74
CA TRP A 155 -15.03 10.04 15.20
C TRP A 155 -14.94 8.66 15.87
N ASN A 156 -13.72 8.12 16.05
CA ASN A 156 -13.51 6.77 16.61
C ASN A 156 -14.31 5.67 15.89
N LEU A 157 -14.57 5.83 14.59
CA LEU A 157 -15.18 4.79 13.78
C LEU A 157 -14.16 3.65 13.65
N ARG A 158 -14.56 2.45 14.06
CA ARG A 158 -13.74 1.24 13.93
C ARG A 158 -14.60 0.10 13.39
N LEU A 159 -14.15 -0.53 12.32
CA LEU A 159 -14.74 -1.77 11.83
C LEU A 159 -14.11 -2.92 12.64
N ARG A 160 -14.86 -3.43 13.62
CA ARG A 160 -14.49 -4.66 14.34
C ARG A 160 -15.12 -5.84 13.59
N LEU A 161 -14.27 -6.68 13.01
CA LEU A 161 -14.64 -8.02 12.53
C LEU A 161 -14.36 -9.04 13.63
#